data_AF-A0A9W7F9P4-F1
#
_entry.id   AF-A0A9W7F9P4-F1
#
_cell.length_a   1.000
_cell.length_b   1.000
_cell.length_c   1.000
_cell.angle_alpha   90.00
_cell.angle_beta   90.00
_cell.angle_gamma   90.00
#
_symmetry.space_group_name_H-M   'P 1'
#
loop_
_entity.id
_entity.type
_entity.pdbx_description
1 polymer ?
#
loop_
_entity_poly.entity_id
_entity_poly.type
_entity_poly.pdbx_seq_one_letter_code
_entity_poly.pdbx_strand_id
1 'polypeptide(L)'
;MFSRLLSRSLTLPSSLPLRPLSAPSVSSKIIPLTFIDSSGSRLTVPSLPGQTLYSVASSAKIDLGPEPSVGGVVEKIHSERWTEDLFGVGINSGYDHVIIPSSYNSLLPPRSLDELNNLKAVWDEDEIGGGSRLASCVVVKEGMEGMTVYVPDGVPDDCP
;
A
#
# COMPACT_ATOMS: atom_id res chain seq x y z
N MET A 1 32.96 13.82 75.61
CA MET A 1 34.01 13.47 74.62
C MET A 1 33.44 13.69 73.23
N PHE A 2 34.26 14.31 72.37
CA PHE A 2 33.96 14.83 71.04
C PHE A 2 33.44 13.78 70.05
N SER A 3 32.55 14.18 69.13
CA SER A 3 32.75 13.92 67.70
C SER A 3 31.82 14.78 66.83
N ARG A 4 32.42 15.66 66.03
CA ARG A 4 31.81 16.33 64.87
C ARG A 4 32.00 15.42 63.67
N LEU A 5 30.97 15.20 62.85
CA LEU A 5 31.19 14.83 61.44
C LEU A 5 30.25 15.59 60.51
N LEU A 6 30.88 16.11 59.46
CA LEU A 6 30.43 17.09 58.50
C LEU A 6 29.37 16.52 57.56
N SER A 7 28.28 17.26 57.34
CA SER A 7 27.40 17.04 56.19
C SER A 7 27.85 17.93 55.03
N ARG A 8 28.49 17.33 54.02
CA ARG A 8 28.86 18.01 52.77
C ARG A 8 27.62 18.07 51.87
N SER A 9 27.10 19.28 51.64
CA SER A 9 26.09 19.55 50.63
C SER A 9 26.73 19.52 49.24
N LEU A 10 26.27 18.62 48.37
CA LEU A 10 26.61 18.57 46.95
C LEU A 10 25.56 19.40 46.19
N THR A 11 25.95 20.58 45.71
CA THR A 11 25.17 21.37 44.76
C THR A 11 25.32 20.77 43.37
N LEU A 12 24.22 20.25 42.79
CA LEU A 12 24.17 19.86 41.37
C LEU A 12 24.26 21.11 40.47
N PRO A 13 25.02 21.06 39.36
CA PRO A 13 25.06 22.15 38.39
C PRO A 13 23.76 22.23 37.56
N SER A 14 23.35 23.49 37.36
CA SER A 14 22.26 24.00 36.53
C SER A 14 22.06 23.25 35.21
N SER A 15 20.83 22.81 34.96
CA SER A 15 20.39 22.25 33.68
C SER A 15 20.43 23.29 32.56
N LEU A 16 20.96 22.90 31.40
CA LEU A 16 20.85 23.67 30.16
C LEU A 16 19.43 23.50 29.58
N PRO A 17 18.83 24.53 28.97
CA PRO A 17 17.54 24.40 28.31
C PRO A 17 17.70 23.56 27.03
N LEU A 18 17.14 22.35 27.05
CA LEU A 18 16.96 21.51 25.87
C LEU A 18 15.97 22.23 24.93
N ARG A 19 16.47 22.67 23.78
CA ARG A 19 15.65 23.19 22.68
C ARG A 19 14.66 22.09 22.29
N PRO A 20 13.33 22.30 22.33
CA PRO A 20 12.39 21.28 21.90
C PRO A 20 12.62 21.07 20.40
N LEU A 21 13.19 19.93 20.04
CA LEU A 21 13.14 19.41 18.69
C LEU A 21 11.66 19.24 18.39
N SER A 22 11.12 20.07 17.49
CA SER A 22 9.78 19.88 16.95
C SER A 22 9.69 18.44 16.47
N ALA A 23 8.90 17.62 17.17
CA ALA A 23 8.68 16.24 16.76
C ALA A 23 8.12 16.27 15.33
N PRO A 24 8.62 15.42 14.41
CA PRO A 24 8.00 15.29 13.11
C PRO A 24 6.54 14.85 13.32
N SER A 25 5.61 15.75 13.05
CA SER A 25 4.18 15.49 13.09
C SER A 25 3.75 15.13 11.68
N VAL A 26 3.52 13.85 11.43
CA VAL A 26 2.87 13.40 10.19
C VAL A 26 1.38 13.53 10.41
N SER A 27 0.78 14.59 9.86
CA SER A 27 -0.67 14.64 9.73
C SER A 27 -1.06 13.68 8.61
N SER A 28 -1.31 12.42 8.97
CA SER A 28 -1.79 11.43 8.02
C SER A 28 -3.23 11.76 7.65
N LYS A 29 -3.44 12.28 6.43
CA LYS A 29 -4.77 12.51 5.89
C LYS A 29 -5.42 11.15 5.62
N ILE A 30 -6.52 10.86 6.30
CA ILE A 30 -7.27 9.61 6.07
C ILE A 30 -8.06 9.77 4.77
N ILE A 31 -7.89 8.83 3.85
CA ILE A 31 -8.55 8.79 2.55
C ILE A 31 -9.59 7.67 2.59
N PRO A 32 -10.91 7.98 2.59
CA PRO A 32 -11.92 6.93 2.55
C PRO A 32 -12.00 6.33 1.13
N LEU A 33 -11.94 5.00 1.05
CA LEU A 33 -12.09 4.21 -0.17
C LEU A 33 -13.31 3.29 -0.03
N THR A 34 -14.08 3.12 -1.08
CA THR A 34 -15.24 2.22 -1.08
C THR A 34 -14.94 1.01 -1.95
N PHE A 35 -15.07 -0.19 -1.40
CA PHE A 35 -14.99 -1.43 -2.15
C PHE A 35 -16.39 -1.95 -2.42
N ILE A 36 -16.62 -2.43 -3.64
CA ILE A 36 -17.86 -3.07 -4.06
C ILE A 36 -17.53 -4.49 -4.47
N ASP A 37 -18.11 -5.44 -3.76
CA ASP A 37 -17.96 -6.87 -4.01
C ASP A 37 -18.89 -7.36 -5.16
N SER A 38 -18.65 -8.57 -5.68
CA SER A 38 -19.48 -9.21 -6.72
C SER A 38 -20.94 -9.39 -6.25
N SER A 39 -21.15 -9.56 -4.94
CA SER A 39 -22.46 -9.56 -4.28
C SER A 39 -23.19 -8.20 -4.30
N GLY A 40 -22.52 -7.13 -4.72
CA GLY A 40 -23.01 -5.76 -4.69
C GLY A 40 -22.91 -5.08 -3.31
N SER A 41 -22.34 -5.77 -2.31
CA SER A 41 -22.07 -5.20 -0.99
C SER A 41 -21.04 -4.08 -1.10
N ARG A 42 -21.28 -2.97 -0.39
CA ARG A 42 -20.39 -1.79 -0.41
C ARG A 42 -19.78 -1.57 0.96
N LEU A 43 -18.46 -1.56 1.04
CA LEU A 43 -17.74 -1.31 2.28
C LEU A 43 -16.81 -0.12 2.13
N THR A 44 -16.99 0.91 2.97
CA THR A 44 -16.09 2.06 2.99
C THR A 44 -15.03 1.87 4.07
N VAL A 45 -13.76 1.90 3.65
CA VAL A 45 -12.59 1.61 4.46
C VAL A 45 -11.72 2.86 4.54
N PRO A 46 -11.30 3.28 5.74
CA PRO A 46 -10.31 4.35 5.87
C PRO A 46 -8.93 3.83 5.43
N SER A 47 -8.27 4.56 4.54
CA SER A 47 -6.92 4.25 4.08
C SER A 47 -5.94 5.38 4.34
N LEU A 48 -4.66 5.06 4.37
CA LEU A 48 -3.58 6.04 4.48
C LEU A 48 -2.84 6.17 3.13
N PRO A 49 -2.39 7.38 2.76
CA PRO A 49 -1.53 7.58 1.62
C PRO A 49 -0.27 6.70 1.72
N GLY A 50 0.11 6.06 0.62
CA GLY A 50 1.26 5.16 0.55
C GLY A 50 0.94 3.67 0.79
N GLN A 51 -0.25 3.33 1.27
CA GLN A 51 -0.70 1.94 1.33
C GLN A 51 -1.12 1.43 -0.05
N THR A 52 -1.01 0.13 -0.31
CA THR A 52 -1.57 -0.50 -1.51
C THR A 52 -3.06 -0.78 -1.32
N LEU A 53 -3.83 -0.84 -2.41
CA LEU A 53 -5.25 -1.22 -2.32
C LEU A 53 -5.42 -2.62 -1.73
N TYR A 54 -4.49 -3.55 -2.02
CA TYR A 54 -4.48 -4.88 -1.42
C TYR A 54 -4.41 -4.80 0.11
N SER A 55 -3.45 -4.04 0.65
CA SER A 55 -3.29 -3.89 2.11
C SER A 55 -4.53 -3.29 2.77
N VAL A 56 -5.17 -2.30 2.12
CA VAL A 56 -6.41 -1.69 2.60
C VAL A 56 -7.56 -2.71 2.59
N ALA A 57 -7.73 -3.47 1.52
CA ALA A 57 -8.75 -4.51 1.40
C ALA A 57 -8.55 -5.62 2.46
N SER A 58 -7.33 -6.12 2.63
CA SER A 58 -6.99 -7.11 3.65
C SER A 58 -7.28 -6.60 5.07
N SER A 59 -7.01 -5.32 5.35
CA SER A 59 -7.34 -4.71 6.66
C SER A 59 -8.84 -4.70 6.96
N ALA A 60 -9.67 -4.64 5.91
CA ALA A 60 -11.12 -4.69 5.98
C ALA A 60 -11.70 -6.11 5.83
N LYS A 61 -10.83 -7.13 5.74
CA LYS A 61 -11.21 -8.54 5.50
C LYS A 61 -11.99 -8.74 4.21
N ILE A 62 -11.70 -7.93 3.20
CA ILE A 62 -12.14 -8.17 1.83
C ILE A 62 -11.16 -9.15 1.22
N ASP A 63 -11.67 -10.27 0.73
CA ASP A 63 -10.86 -11.27 0.08
C ASP A 63 -10.60 -10.85 -1.37
N LEU A 64 -9.32 -10.72 -1.73
CA LEU A 64 -8.85 -10.45 -3.09
C LEU A 64 -8.01 -11.62 -3.61
N GLY A 65 -8.10 -12.78 -2.97
CA GLY A 65 -7.26 -13.93 -3.26
C GLY A 65 -5.95 -13.97 -2.45
N PRO A 66 -5.04 -14.89 -2.80
CA PRO A 66 -3.81 -15.11 -2.06
C PRO A 66 -2.90 -13.89 -2.03
N GLU A 67 -2.15 -13.76 -0.94
CA GLU A 67 -1.21 -12.63 -0.77
C GLU A 67 -0.23 -12.56 -1.94
N PRO A 68 -0.08 -11.39 -2.57
CA PRO A 68 0.82 -11.19 -3.69
C PRO A 68 2.24 -11.56 -3.26
N SER A 69 2.79 -12.61 -3.88
CA SER A 69 4.18 -12.99 -3.65
C SER A 69 5.11 -11.90 -4.20
N VAL A 70 5.97 -11.37 -3.33
CA VAL A 70 7.06 -10.48 -3.73
C VAL A 70 8.16 -11.36 -4.33
N GLY A 71 8.40 -11.22 -5.64
CA GLY A 71 9.22 -12.22 -6.35
C GLY A 71 9.48 -11.93 -7.82
N GLY A 72 8.67 -11.08 -8.45
CA GLY A 72 8.82 -10.75 -9.86
C GLY A 72 10.13 -10.02 -10.16
N VAL A 73 10.55 -10.10 -11.42
CA VAL A 73 11.64 -9.28 -11.96
C VAL A 73 11.08 -7.91 -12.32
N VAL A 74 11.69 -6.84 -11.84
CA VAL A 74 11.34 -5.47 -12.24
C VAL A 74 12.54 -4.85 -12.89
N GLU A 75 12.41 -4.46 -14.15
CA GLU A 75 13.44 -3.65 -14.81
C GLU A 75 13.41 -2.22 -14.25
N LYS A 76 14.52 -1.80 -13.66
CA LYS A 76 14.75 -0.41 -13.27
C LYS A 76 15.64 0.27 -14.29
N ILE A 77 15.06 1.18 -15.05
CA ILE A 77 15.80 2.01 -16.00
C ILE A 77 16.45 3.14 -15.21
N HIS A 78 17.79 3.15 -15.16
CA HIS A 78 18.56 4.24 -14.54
C HIS A 78 19.01 5.29 -15.56
N SER A 79 19.26 4.87 -16.81
CA SER A 79 19.59 5.77 -17.93
C SER A 79 19.34 5.09 -19.28
N GLU A 80 19.46 5.82 -20.39
CA GLU A 80 19.32 5.28 -21.76
C GLU A 80 20.26 4.11 -22.09
N ARG A 81 21.36 3.95 -21.34
CA ARG A 81 22.35 2.88 -21.54
C ARG A 81 22.39 1.86 -20.41
N TRP A 82 21.66 2.09 -19.32
CA TRP A 82 21.74 1.24 -18.14
C TRP A 82 20.36 0.97 -17.57
N THR A 83 19.96 -0.29 -17.73
CA THR A 83 18.80 -0.90 -17.09
C THR A 83 19.32 -1.99 -16.17
N GLU A 84 18.74 -2.11 -14.99
CA GLU A 84 19.07 -3.11 -13.99
C GLU A 84 17.84 -3.96 -13.68
N ASP A 85 18.02 -5.27 -13.67
CA ASP A 85 16.96 -6.22 -13.28
C ASP A 85 16.95 -6.34 -11.75
N LEU A 86 15.88 -5.84 -11.13
CA LEU A 86 15.64 -6.00 -9.70
C LEU A 86 14.84 -7.27 -9.46
N PHE A 87 15.53 -8.30 -9.01
CA PHE A 87 14.91 -9.57 -8.61
C PHE A 87 14.25 -9.44 -7.24
N GLY A 88 13.09 -10.10 -7.07
CA GLY A 88 12.43 -10.19 -5.77
C GLY A 88 11.71 -8.91 -5.33
N VAL A 89 11.44 -7.98 -6.25
CA VAL A 89 10.73 -6.71 -5.98
C VAL A 89 9.41 -6.64 -6.75
N GLY A 90 9.25 -7.45 -7.79
CA GLY A 90 8.09 -7.42 -8.68
C GLY A 90 6.90 -8.22 -8.19
N ILE A 91 5.78 -7.96 -8.84
CA ILE A 91 4.53 -8.68 -8.65
C ILE A 91 4.59 -10.00 -9.42
N ASN A 92 4.22 -11.07 -8.73
CA ASN A 92 4.21 -12.43 -9.25
C ASN A 92 2.86 -13.12 -9.02
N SER A 93 1.80 -12.33 -8.84
CA SER A 93 0.43 -12.80 -8.60
C SER A 93 -0.53 -11.99 -9.46
N GLY A 94 -1.52 -12.67 -10.05
CA GLY A 94 -2.60 -12.05 -10.81
C GLY A 94 -3.96 -12.09 -10.12
N TYR A 95 -4.05 -12.66 -8.91
CA TYR A 95 -5.32 -12.93 -8.24
C TYR A 95 -6.01 -11.68 -7.69
N ASP A 96 -5.24 -10.65 -7.33
CA ASP A 96 -5.72 -9.42 -6.71
C ASP A 96 -6.28 -8.40 -7.70
N HIS A 97 -7.05 -8.89 -8.68
CA HIS A 97 -7.67 -8.10 -9.72
C HIS A 97 -8.77 -7.19 -9.12
N VAL A 98 -8.70 -5.92 -9.48
CA VAL A 98 -9.70 -4.91 -9.15
C VAL A 98 -10.01 -4.05 -10.36
N ILE A 99 -11.22 -3.50 -10.42
CA ILE A 99 -11.65 -2.59 -11.48
C ILE A 99 -11.80 -1.19 -10.89
N ILE A 100 -11.03 -0.24 -11.43
CA ILE A 100 -11.01 1.15 -11.00
C ILE A 100 -11.76 2.02 -12.03
N PRO A 101 -12.60 2.96 -11.60
CA PRO A 101 -13.27 3.91 -12.49
C PRO A 101 -12.27 4.75 -13.29
N SER A 102 -12.58 4.97 -14.56
CA SER A 102 -11.72 5.72 -15.49
C SER A 102 -11.44 7.16 -15.04
N SER A 103 -12.27 7.74 -14.18
CA SER A 103 -12.07 9.07 -13.58
C SER A 103 -10.76 9.18 -12.80
N TYR A 104 -10.24 8.07 -12.27
CA TYR A 104 -9.00 8.04 -11.49
C TYR A 104 -7.76 7.63 -12.31
N ASN A 105 -7.92 7.33 -13.61
CA ASN A 105 -6.82 6.88 -14.46
C ASN A 105 -5.64 7.85 -14.53
N SER A 106 -5.89 9.16 -14.39
CA SER A 106 -4.82 10.18 -14.38
C SER A 106 -3.94 10.14 -13.12
N LEU A 107 -4.42 9.56 -12.02
CA LEU A 107 -3.69 9.45 -10.75
C LEU A 107 -2.94 8.11 -10.63
N LEU A 108 -3.39 7.11 -11.37
CA LEU A 108 -2.81 5.79 -11.41
C LEU A 108 -1.50 5.77 -12.21
N PRO A 109 -0.50 4.97 -11.80
CA PRO A 109 0.64 4.71 -12.66
C PRO A 109 0.19 3.99 -13.94
N PRO A 110 0.92 4.11 -15.06
CA PRO A 110 0.65 3.31 -16.24
C PRO A 110 0.74 1.81 -15.90
N ARG A 111 -0.08 1.00 -16.57
CA ARG A 111 -0.07 -0.46 -16.40
C ARG A 111 1.25 -1.00 -16.92
N SER A 112 1.97 -1.79 -16.12
CA SER A 112 3.19 -2.46 -16.58
C SER A 112 2.86 -3.67 -17.45
N LEU A 113 3.82 -4.12 -18.25
CA LEU A 113 3.66 -5.33 -19.05
C LEU A 113 3.47 -6.55 -18.15
N ASP A 114 4.23 -6.62 -17.05
CA ASP A 114 4.15 -7.71 -16.07
C ASP A 114 2.80 -7.75 -15.37
N GLU A 115 2.24 -6.58 -15.01
CA GLU A 115 0.89 -6.49 -14.44
C GLU A 115 -0.14 -7.07 -15.42
N LEU A 116 -0.04 -6.73 -16.71
CA LEU A 116 -0.94 -7.25 -17.72
C LEU A 116 -0.77 -8.75 -17.96
N ASN A 117 0.47 -9.24 -17.99
CA ASN A 117 0.78 -10.66 -18.17
C ASN A 117 0.26 -11.49 -16.99
N ASN A 118 0.43 -11.01 -15.76
CA ASN A 118 -0.09 -11.66 -14.55
C ASN A 118 -1.63 -11.67 -14.53
N LEU A 119 -2.29 -10.57 -14.92
CA LEU A 119 -3.75 -10.54 -15.08
C LEU A 119 -4.21 -11.60 -16.07
N LYS A 120 -3.62 -11.64 -17.27
CA LYS A 120 -3.96 -12.60 -18.33
C LYS A 120 -3.64 -14.05 -18.01
N ALA A 121 -2.78 -14.30 -17.03
CA ALA A 121 -2.43 -15.66 -16.61
C ALA A 121 -3.50 -16.29 -15.71
N VAL A 122 -4.32 -15.47 -15.04
CA VAL A 122 -5.32 -15.90 -14.06
C VAL A 122 -6.74 -15.62 -14.54
N TRP A 123 -6.96 -14.50 -15.23
CA TRP A 123 -8.28 -14.01 -15.64
C TRP A 123 -8.45 -14.08 -17.16
N ASP A 124 -9.70 -14.33 -17.58
CA ASP A 124 -10.05 -14.38 -18.99
C ASP A 124 -10.05 -12.97 -19.64
N GLU A 125 -9.79 -12.92 -20.96
CA GLU A 125 -9.63 -11.64 -21.66
C GLU A 125 -10.90 -10.76 -21.68
N ASP A 126 -12.09 -11.36 -21.53
CA ASP A 126 -13.37 -10.66 -21.46
C ASP A 126 -13.66 -10.06 -20.07
N GLU A 127 -13.00 -10.54 -19.02
CA GLU A 127 -13.08 -10.01 -17.65
C GLU A 127 -12.06 -8.86 -17.43
N ILE A 128 -11.02 -8.80 -18.27
CA ILE A 128 -10.00 -7.75 -18.23
C ILE A 128 -10.47 -6.50 -18.99
N GLY A 129 -11.19 -5.63 -18.30
CA GLY A 129 -11.58 -4.30 -18.80
C GLY A 129 -10.47 -3.23 -18.81
N GLY A 130 -10.80 -2.07 -19.38
CA GLY A 130 -9.90 -0.91 -19.41
C GLY A 130 -9.52 -0.36 -18.02
N GLY A 131 -10.40 -0.54 -17.03
CA GLY A 131 -10.15 -0.17 -15.63
C GLY A 131 -9.50 -1.26 -14.77
N SER A 132 -9.24 -2.45 -15.33
CA SER A 132 -8.68 -3.59 -14.60
C SER A 132 -7.23 -3.32 -14.18
N ARG A 133 -6.93 -3.51 -12.91
CA ARG A 133 -5.62 -3.31 -12.28
C ARG A 133 -5.37 -4.39 -11.24
N LEU A 134 -4.12 -4.62 -10.87
CA LEU A 134 -3.78 -5.39 -9.68
C LEU A 134 -3.75 -4.47 -8.46
N ALA A 135 -4.46 -4.86 -7.39
CA ALA A 135 -4.57 -4.06 -6.16
C ALA A 135 -3.21 -3.80 -5.49
N SER A 136 -2.24 -4.69 -5.72
CA SER A 136 -0.85 -4.60 -5.26
C SER A 136 -0.03 -3.56 -6.02
N CYS A 137 -0.35 -3.32 -7.29
CA CYS A 137 0.29 -2.27 -8.10
C CYS A 137 -0.20 -0.86 -7.74
N VAL A 138 -1.38 -0.75 -7.14
CA VAL A 138 -2.06 0.52 -6.94
C VAL A 138 -1.82 1.05 -5.53
N VAL A 139 -1.03 2.11 -5.45
CA VAL A 139 -0.74 2.83 -4.22
C VAL A 139 -1.75 3.97 -4.04
N VAL A 140 -2.32 4.06 -2.84
CA VAL A 140 -3.22 5.14 -2.44
C VAL A 140 -2.47 6.46 -2.40
N LYS A 141 -2.98 7.45 -3.13
CA LYS A 141 -2.44 8.82 -3.19
C LYS A 141 -3.51 9.83 -2.77
N GLU A 142 -3.06 11.02 -2.43
CA GLU A 142 -3.94 12.18 -2.25
C GLU A 142 -4.76 12.43 -3.51
N GLY A 143 -6.05 12.76 -3.35
CA GLY A 143 -6.98 12.95 -4.47
C GLY A 143 -7.76 11.69 -4.88
N MET A 144 -7.47 10.53 -4.29
CA MET A 144 -8.27 9.29 -4.45
C MET A 144 -9.44 9.19 -3.46
N GLU A 145 -9.83 10.31 -2.84
CA GLU A 145 -10.90 10.36 -1.86
C GLU A 145 -12.25 9.99 -2.49
N GLY A 146 -12.96 9.07 -1.84
CA GLY A 146 -14.25 8.58 -2.36
C GLY A 146 -14.12 7.66 -3.58
N MET A 147 -12.91 7.21 -3.92
CA MET A 147 -12.73 6.25 -5.00
C MET A 147 -13.48 4.96 -4.68
N THR A 148 -14.25 4.50 -5.65
CA THR A 148 -15.00 3.24 -5.59
C THR A 148 -14.23 2.19 -6.39
N VAL A 149 -13.80 1.13 -5.74
CA VAL A 149 -13.06 0.00 -6.33
C VAL A 149 -14.02 -1.18 -6.43
N TYR A 150 -14.13 -1.76 -7.61
CA TYR A 150 -14.96 -2.94 -7.83
C TYR A 150 -14.09 -4.20 -7.78
N VAL A 151 -14.55 -5.20 -7.05
CA VAL A 151 -13.92 -6.50 -6.92
C VAL A 151 -14.69 -7.47 -7.82
N PRO A 152 -14.07 -8.02 -8.87
CA PRO A 152 -14.67 -9.05 -9.71
C PRO A 152 -14.88 -10.34 -8.90
N ASP A 153 -15.77 -11.21 -9.39
CA ASP A 153 -15.98 -12.50 -8.75
C ASP A 153 -14.70 -13.33 -8.84
N GLY A 154 -14.25 -13.91 -7.73
CA GLY A 154 -12.99 -14.64 -7.70
C GLY A 154 -13.03 -15.86 -8.63
N VAL A 155 -11.88 -16.23 -9.22
CA VAL A 155 -11.77 -17.48 -9.97
C VAL A 155 -12.16 -18.64 -9.03
N PRO A 156 -13.12 -19.50 -9.41
CA PRO A 156 -13.56 -20.59 -8.54
C PRO A 156 -12.41 -21.58 -8.31
N ASP A 157 -12.19 -21.96 -7.05
CA ASP A 157 -11.18 -22.95 -6.62
C ASP A 157 -11.37 -24.37 -7.23
N ASP A 158 -12.46 -24.60 -7.96
CA ASP A 158 -12.96 -25.91 -8.39
C ASP A 158 -12.55 -26.32 -9.83
N CYS A 159 -11.54 -25.72 -10.45
CA CYS A 159 -11.01 -26.23 -11.72
C CYS A 159 -9.87 -27.25 -11.46
N PRO A 160 -10.07 -28.56 -11.69
CA PRO A 160 -9.08 -29.61 -11.43
C PRO A 160 -7.86 -29.59 -12.34
#